data_AF-A0A7S4DCY1-F1
#
_entry.id   AF-A0A7S4DCY1-F1
#
_cell.length_a   1.000
_cell.length_b   1.000
_cell.length_c   1.000
_cell.angle_alpha   90.00
_cell.angle_beta   90.00
_cell.angle_gamma   90.00
#
_symmetry.space_group_name_H-M   'P 1'
#
loop_
_entity.id
_entity.type
_entity.pdbx_description
1 polymer ?
#
loop_
_entity_poly.entity_id
_entity_poly.type
_entity_poly.pdbx_seq_one_letter_code
_entity_poly.pdbx_strand_id
1 'polypeptide(L)'
;MENKSTQQATGTLQDALRLLSEENDLNQSLQGVQLISQKVFNNANEKAQANQLGCIPAIIASLSRYSDSAEFQEQGLKALRNSTFRMIDSKREAINGGAFEAIKKALEDYISSEAVCTEGIWTLASMCGNDEEASTHAKTKGLKACVAAAAAAHPGSAAITTKAMFLNAALADDEAEGEKESQQLKEEG
;
A
#
# COMPACT_ATOMS: atom_id res chain seq x y z
N MET A 1 37.01 10.16 8.46
CA MET A 1 35.77 10.24 7.66
C MET A 1 35.08 8.90 7.82
N GLU A 2 34.19 8.80 8.80
CA GLU A 2 33.47 7.57 9.11
C GLU A 2 32.40 7.32 8.06
N ASN A 3 32.50 6.15 7.44
CA ASN A 3 31.59 5.68 6.42
C ASN A 3 30.28 5.26 7.12
N LYS A 4 29.22 6.06 7.01
CA LYS A 4 27.85 5.74 7.45
C LYS A 4 27.20 4.68 6.54
N SER A 5 27.90 3.56 6.33
CA SER A 5 27.36 2.40 5.66
C SER A 5 26.59 1.57 6.68
N THR A 6 25.28 1.80 6.71
CA THR A 6 24.24 0.78 6.89
C THR A 6 24.53 -0.26 7.98
N GLN A 7 24.16 0.06 9.21
CA GLN A 7 23.91 -0.96 10.22
C GLN A 7 22.80 -1.86 9.67
N GLN A 8 23.17 -3.01 9.10
CA GLN A 8 22.21 -4.02 8.70
C GLN A 8 21.43 -4.40 9.96
N ALA A 9 20.10 -4.27 9.91
CA ALA A 9 19.25 -4.84 10.94
C ALA A 9 19.42 -6.37 10.86
N THR A 10 20.29 -6.92 11.70
CA THR A 10 20.54 -8.35 11.81
C THR A 10 19.40 -8.98 12.62
N GLY A 11 18.30 -9.33 11.95
CA GLY A 11 17.17 -10.01 12.59
C GLY A 11 16.43 -10.92 11.59
N THR A 12 15.59 -11.80 12.10
CA THR A 12 14.68 -12.65 11.31
C THR A 12 13.34 -11.96 11.08
N LEU A 13 12.49 -12.49 10.18
CA LEU A 13 11.10 -12.02 10.06
C LEU A 13 10.31 -12.24 11.35
N GLN A 14 10.60 -13.30 12.12
CA GLN A 14 9.98 -13.53 13.43
C GLN A 14 10.40 -12.47 14.45
N ASP A 15 11.65 -12.01 14.42
CA ASP A 15 12.09 -10.90 15.27
C ASP A 15 11.39 -9.60 14.88
N ALA A 16 11.27 -9.36 13.58
CA ALA A 16 10.55 -8.21 13.06
C ALA A 16 9.07 -8.22 13.45
N LEU A 17 8.42 -9.39 13.39
CA LEU A 17 7.04 -9.56 13.85
C LEU A 17 6.89 -9.31 15.35
N ARG A 18 7.84 -9.81 16.16
CA ARG A 18 7.85 -9.56 17.61
C ARG A 18 7.92 -8.07 17.92
N LEU A 19 8.66 -7.30 17.11
CA LEU A 19 8.77 -5.85 17.22
C LEU A 19 7.47 -5.11 16.90
N LEU A 20 6.55 -5.72 16.13
CA LEU A 20 5.21 -5.19 15.85
C LEU A 20 4.15 -5.57 16.90
N SER A 21 4.53 -6.24 17.99
CA SER A 21 3.61 -6.55 19.09
C SER A 21 2.91 -5.30 19.63
N GLU A 22 1.64 -5.45 20.03
CA GLU A 22 0.83 -4.39 20.66
C GLU A 22 1.44 -3.83 21.95
N GLU A 23 2.36 -4.57 22.58
CA GLU A 23 3.04 -4.15 23.81
C GLU A 23 4.22 -3.20 23.54
N ASN A 24 4.75 -3.18 22.31
CA ASN A 24 5.94 -2.42 21.98
C ASN A 24 5.63 -0.96 21.64
N ASP A 25 6.63 -0.09 21.75
CA ASP A 25 6.51 1.32 21.40
C ASP A 25 6.71 1.59 19.89
N LEU A 26 6.49 2.85 19.51
CA LEU A 26 6.63 3.33 18.13
C LEU A 26 8.02 3.02 17.54
N ASN A 27 9.09 3.21 18.31
CA ASN A 27 10.46 3.02 17.81
C ASN A 27 10.75 1.55 17.55
N GLN A 28 10.30 0.67 18.44
CA GLN A 28 10.39 -0.77 18.26
C GLN A 28 9.57 -1.22 17.05
N SER A 29 8.33 -0.75 16.92
CA SER A 29 7.50 -1.07 15.75
C SER A 29 8.08 -0.52 14.44
N LEU A 30 8.71 0.67 14.44
CA LEU A 30 9.45 1.21 13.30
C LEU A 30 10.59 0.28 12.87
N GLN A 31 11.39 -0.19 13.84
CA GLN A 31 12.43 -1.18 13.57
C GLN A 31 11.85 -2.47 12.96
N GLY A 32 10.68 -2.90 13.44
CA GLY A 32 9.95 -4.05 12.90
C GLY A 32 9.60 -3.89 11.41
N VAL A 33 8.89 -2.80 11.05
CA VAL A 33 8.51 -2.58 9.64
C VAL A 33 9.71 -2.34 8.73
N GLN A 34 10.76 -1.69 9.22
CA GLN A 34 12.00 -1.48 8.46
C GLN A 34 12.72 -2.80 8.18
N LEU A 35 12.82 -3.68 9.19
CA LEU A 35 13.42 -5.00 9.04
C LEU A 35 12.60 -5.88 8.08
N ILE A 36 11.27 -5.89 8.20
CA ILE A 36 10.41 -6.61 7.22
C ILE A 36 10.67 -6.07 5.81
N SER A 37 10.60 -4.75 5.64
CA SER A 37 10.80 -4.09 4.34
C SER A 37 12.14 -4.47 3.71
N GLN A 38 13.22 -4.52 4.51
CA GLN A 38 14.54 -4.93 4.07
C GLN A 38 14.58 -6.40 3.62
N LYS A 39 14.01 -7.31 4.41
CA LYS A 39 14.04 -8.77 4.15
C LYS A 39 13.26 -9.16 2.91
N VAL A 40 12.07 -8.59 2.76
CA VAL A 40 11.16 -8.95 1.67
C VAL A 40 11.51 -8.24 0.36
N PHE A 41 12.35 -7.19 0.39
CA PHE A 41 12.73 -6.46 -0.81
C PHE A 41 13.49 -7.36 -1.80
N ASN A 42 12.93 -7.48 -3.01
CA ASN A 42 13.45 -8.37 -4.07
C ASN A 42 13.68 -9.83 -3.66
N ASN A 43 12.97 -10.33 -2.64
CA ASN A 43 13.08 -11.71 -2.19
C ASN A 43 11.70 -12.37 -2.05
N ALA A 44 11.32 -13.17 -3.06
CA ALA A 44 10.01 -13.82 -3.09
C ALA A 44 9.82 -14.85 -1.97
N ASN A 45 10.89 -15.53 -1.53
CA ASN A 45 10.81 -16.50 -0.44
C ASN A 45 10.51 -15.80 0.89
N GLU A 46 11.21 -14.70 1.17
CA GLU A 46 10.97 -13.88 2.37
C GLU A 46 9.58 -13.23 2.34
N LYS A 47 9.08 -12.81 1.16
CA LYS A 47 7.69 -12.34 1.05
C LYS A 47 6.67 -13.41 1.40
N ALA A 48 6.84 -14.62 0.84
CA ALA A 48 5.97 -15.75 1.13
C ALA A 48 6.02 -16.12 2.62
N GLN A 49 7.22 -16.13 3.20
CA GLN A 49 7.41 -16.38 4.63
C GLN A 49 6.79 -15.27 5.50
N ALA A 50 6.95 -14.00 5.14
CA ALA A 50 6.33 -12.89 5.85
C ALA A 50 4.81 -13.01 5.88
N ASN A 51 4.20 -13.46 4.77
CA ASN A 51 2.77 -13.75 4.70
C ASN A 51 2.40 -14.88 5.67
N GLN A 52 3.10 -16.02 5.61
CA GLN A 52 2.85 -17.17 6.47
C GLN A 52 3.01 -16.88 7.97
N LEU A 53 3.91 -15.97 8.33
CA LEU A 53 4.14 -15.55 9.71
C LEU A 53 3.12 -14.54 10.23
N GLY A 54 2.24 -13.99 9.37
CA GLY A 54 1.30 -12.94 9.78
C GLY A 54 1.91 -11.55 9.86
N CYS A 55 3.02 -11.28 9.14
CA CYS A 55 3.62 -9.94 9.11
C CYS A 55 2.70 -8.92 8.43
N ILE A 56 1.91 -9.32 7.43
CA ILE A 56 0.99 -8.43 6.70
C ILE A 56 -0.10 -7.88 7.62
N PRO A 57 -0.92 -8.72 8.30
CA PRO A 57 -1.91 -8.20 9.25
C PRO A 57 -1.26 -7.40 10.39
N ALA A 58 -0.06 -7.78 10.85
CA ALA A 58 0.66 -7.01 11.87
C ALA A 58 1.07 -5.61 11.40
N ILE A 59 1.52 -5.46 10.14
CA ILE A 59 1.82 -4.14 9.55
C ILE A 59 0.54 -3.30 9.49
N ILE A 60 -0.58 -3.86 9.04
CA ILE A 60 -1.84 -3.13 8.89
C ILE A 60 -2.40 -2.71 10.25
N ALA A 61 -2.36 -3.59 11.26
CA ALA A 61 -2.74 -3.26 12.62
C ALA A 61 -1.87 -2.13 13.18
N SER A 62 -0.56 -2.16 12.91
CA SER A 62 0.36 -1.12 13.35
C SER A 62 0.13 0.23 12.63
N LEU A 63 -0.26 0.22 11.36
CA LEU A 63 -0.64 1.44 10.62
C LEU A 63 -1.83 2.15 11.28
N SER A 64 -2.80 1.38 11.78
CA SER A 64 -3.93 1.91 12.55
C SER A 64 -3.48 2.46 13.92
N ARG A 65 -2.68 1.66 14.65
CA ARG A 65 -2.18 2.00 15.99
C ARG A 65 -1.34 3.27 16.01
N TYR A 66 -0.47 3.44 15.03
CA TYR A 66 0.42 4.61 14.90
C TYR A 66 -0.05 5.55 13.79
N SER A 67 -1.36 5.78 13.73
CA SER A 67 -1.99 6.69 12.76
C SER A 67 -1.51 8.14 12.90
N ASP A 68 -1.09 8.57 14.10
CA ASP A 68 -0.57 9.93 14.35
C ASP A 68 0.94 10.09 14.05
N SER A 69 1.61 9.06 13.51
CA SER A 69 3.03 9.12 13.12
C SER A 69 3.21 9.06 11.59
N ALA A 70 3.52 10.20 10.97
CA ALA A 70 3.84 10.28 9.54
C ALA A 70 4.98 9.34 9.14
N GLU A 71 6.01 9.22 9.98
CA GLU A 71 7.14 8.32 9.76
C GLU A 71 6.69 6.86 9.75
N PHE A 72 5.81 6.48 10.68
CA PHE A 72 5.27 5.12 10.69
C PHE A 72 4.39 4.84 9.47
N GLN A 73 3.55 5.80 9.07
CA GLN A 73 2.74 5.64 7.86
C GLN A 73 3.63 5.42 6.64
N GLU A 74 4.69 6.22 6.45
CA GLU A 74 5.63 6.07 5.35
C GLU A 74 6.30 4.67 5.37
N GLN A 75 6.95 4.30 6.48
CA GLN A 75 7.71 3.04 6.55
C GLN A 75 6.80 1.80 6.54
N GLY A 76 5.62 1.88 7.16
CA GLY A 76 4.63 0.82 7.20
C GLY A 76 4.01 0.56 5.83
N LEU A 77 3.63 1.62 5.10
CA LEU A 77 3.14 1.49 3.72
C LEU A 77 4.22 0.93 2.79
N LYS A 78 5.46 1.40 2.92
CA LYS A 78 6.62 0.86 2.18
C LYS A 78 6.83 -0.64 2.45
N ALA A 79 6.74 -1.06 3.70
CA ALA A 79 6.84 -2.47 4.08
C ALA A 79 5.69 -3.29 3.47
N LEU A 80 4.45 -2.79 3.54
CA LEU A 80 3.27 -3.42 2.96
C LEU A 80 3.39 -3.57 1.43
N ARG A 81 3.81 -2.51 0.73
CA ARG A 81 4.11 -2.54 -0.71
C ARG A 81 5.11 -3.64 -1.04
N ASN A 82 6.23 -3.66 -0.33
CA ASN A 82 7.29 -4.61 -0.62
C ASN A 82 6.84 -6.05 -0.38
N SER A 83 6.08 -6.30 0.69
CA SER A 83 5.51 -7.62 1.03
C SER A 83 4.48 -8.10 0.00
N THR A 84 3.66 -7.21 -0.55
CA THR A 84 2.58 -7.56 -1.50
C THR A 84 3.02 -7.56 -2.95
N PHE A 85 4.13 -6.90 -3.30
CA PHE A 85 4.56 -6.73 -4.68
C PHE A 85 4.79 -8.08 -5.38
N ARG A 86 3.96 -8.35 -6.40
CA ARG A 86 3.92 -9.58 -7.21
C ARG A 86 3.58 -10.86 -6.43
N MET A 87 2.90 -10.74 -5.28
CA MET A 87 2.51 -11.86 -4.43
C MET A 87 0.99 -11.90 -4.28
N ILE A 88 0.30 -12.71 -5.09
CA ILE A 88 -1.18 -12.76 -5.13
C ILE A 88 -1.76 -13.10 -3.74
N ASP A 89 -1.23 -14.13 -3.07
CA ASP A 89 -1.71 -14.53 -1.74
C ASP A 89 -1.52 -13.42 -0.70
N SER A 90 -0.39 -12.71 -0.76
CA SER A 90 -0.11 -11.57 0.12
C SER A 90 -1.02 -10.38 -0.17
N LYS A 91 -1.37 -10.12 -1.43
CA LYS A 91 -2.34 -9.09 -1.79
C LYS A 91 -3.71 -9.41 -1.21
N ARG A 92 -4.19 -10.66 -1.37
CA ARG A 92 -5.46 -11.11 -0.80
C ARG A 92 -5.48 -10.98 0.72
N GLU A 93 -4.42 -11.43 1.38
CA GLU A 93 -4.28 -11.27 2.83
C GLU A 93 -4.34 -9.81 3.25
N ALA A 94 -3.62 -8.92 2.53
CA ALA A 94 -3.66 -7.49 2.79
C ALA A 94 -5.05 -6.88 2.60
N ILE A 95 -5.77 -7.25 1.53
CA ILE A 95 -7.14 -6.78 1.27
C ILE A 95 -8.08 -7.23 2.38
N ASN A 96 -8.04 -8.52 2.75
CA ASN A 96 -8.85 -9.07 3.83
C ASN A 96 -8.51 -8.44 5.19
N GLY A 97 -7.24 -8.06 5.39
CA GLY A 97 -6.76 -7.37 6.58
C GLY A 97 -7.09 -5.87 6.65
N GLY A 98 -7.76 -5.29 5.66
CA GLY A 98 -8.13 -3.88 5.65
C GLY A 98 -7.03 -2.93 5.15
N ALA A 99 -6.13 -3.40 4.29
CA ALA A 99 -5.07 -2.57 3.74
C ALA A 99 -5.58 -1.34 2.98
N PHE A 100 -6.71 -1.43 2.26
CA PHE A 100 -7.23 -0.28 1.52
C PHE A 100 -7.77 0.81 2.44
N GLU A 101 -8.41 0.45 3.55
CA GLU A 101 -8.82 1.38 4.60
C GLU A 101 -7.61 2.07 5.23
N ALA A 102 -6.54 1.32 5.52
CA ALA A 102 -5.30 1.87 6.05
C ALA A 102 -4.63 2.85 5.07
N ILE A 103 -4.53 2.48 3.78
CA ILE A 103 -3.99 3.35 2.72
C ILE A 103 -4.86 4.61 2.60
N LYS A 104 -6.18 4.47 2.57
CA LYS A 104 -7.12 5.58 2.47
C LYS A 104 -6.89 6.59 3.60
N LYS A 105 -6.90 6.09 4.85
CA LYS A 105 -6.71 6.91 6.03
C LYS A 105 -5.35 7.63 6.01
N ALA A 106 -4.27 6.94 5.65
CA ALA A 106 -2.95 7.55 5.55
C ALA A 106 -2.90 8.67 4.49
N LEU A 107 -3.52 8.48 3.33
CA LEU A 107 -3.59 9.52 2.29
C LEU A 107 -4.44 10.72 2.73
N GLU A 108 -5.51 10.50 3.49
CA GLU A 108 -6.38 11.57 4.01
C GLU A 108 -5.69 12.36 5.11
N ASP A 109 -5.10 11.68 6.10
CA ASP A 109 -4.48 12.31 7.27
C ASP A 109 -3.15 13.02 6.92
N TYR A 110 -2.40 12.49 5.94
CA TYR A 110 -1.08 12.99 5.55
C TYR A 110 -1.03 13.49 4.10
N ILE A 111 -2.12 14.07 3.62
CA ILE A 111 -2.21 14.59 2.25
C ILE A 111 -1.12 15.63 1.92
N SER A 112 -0.61 16.36 2.92
CA SER A 112 0.47 17.34 2.78
C SER A 112 1.88 16.73 2.79
N SER A 113 2.03 15.46 3.18
CA SER A 113 3.31 14.75 3.20
C SER A 113 3.53 14.02 1.87
N GLU A 114 4.45 14.52 1.06
CA GLU A 114 4.82 13.88 -0.22
C GLU A 114 5.32 12.44 -0.02
N ALA A 115 6.05 12.18 1.06
CA ALA A 115 6.61 10.86 1.35
C ALA A 115 5.51 9.82 1.64
N VAL A 116 4.55 10.16 2.51
CA VAL A 116 3.41 9.28 2.83
C VAL A 116 2.51 9.11 1.60
N CYS A 117 2.24 10.19 0.86
CA CYS A 117 1.45 10.11 -0.37
C CYS A 117 2.11 9.22 -1.43
N THR A 118 3.43 9.33 -1.60
CA THR A 118 4.20 8.50 -2.52
C THR A 118 4.08 7.02 -2.15
N GLU A 119 4.38 6.68 -0.90
CA GLU A 119 4.32 5.28 -0.45
C GLU A 119 2.89 4.72 -0.46
N GLY A 120 1.88 5.51 -0.10
CA GLY A 120 0.47 5.11 -0.20
C GLY A 120 0.04 4.82 -1.63
N ILE A 121 0.32 5.72 -2.56
CA ILE A 121 0.00 5.53 -3.99
C ILE A 121 0.76 4.35 -4.58
N TRP A 122 2.05 4.18 -4.24
CA TRP A 122 2.85 3.07 -4.74
C TRP A 122 2.37 1.72 -4.18
N THR A 123 1.96 1.69 -2.92
CA THR A 123 1.33 0.51 -2.30
C THR A 123 0.06 0.13 -3.05
N LEU A 124 -0.82 1.10 -3.28
CA LEU A 124 -2.08 0.89 -4.02
C LEU A 124 -1.83 0.39 -5.45
N ALA A 125 -0.91 1.03 -6.19
CA ALA A 125 -0.54 0.62 -7.55
C ALA A 125 0.04 -0.81 -7.59
N SER A 126 0.84 -1.19 -6.59
CA SER A 126 1.37 -2.55 -6.46
C SER A 126 0.27 -3.58 -6.26
N MET A 127 -0.72 -3.26 -5.41
CA MET A 127 -1.83 -4.15 -5.09
C MET A 127 -2.82 -4.29 -6.26
N CYS A 128 -3.25 -3.19 -6.87
CA CYS A 128 -4.21 -3.20 -7.97
C CYS A 128 -3.59 -3.61 -9.33
N GLY A 129 -2.28 -3.50 -9.49
CA GLY A 129 -1.60 -3.83 -10.75
C GLY A 129 -1.86 -5.27 -11.20
N ASN A 130 -2.48 -5.42 -12.37
CA ASN A 130 -2.92 -6.68 -12.98
C ASN A 130 -3.83 -7.53 -12.07
N ASP A 131 -4.62 -6.88 -11.22
CA ASP A 131 -5.51 -7.54 -10.26
C ASP A 131 -6.86 -6.80 -10.23
N GLU A 132 -7.82 -7.33 -10.99
CA GLU A 132 -9.16 -6.75 -11.16
C GLU A 132 -9.99 -6.83 -9.88
N GLU A 133 -9.83 -7.92 -9.11
CA GLU A 133 -10.49 -8.09 -7.82
C GLU A 133 -10.00 -7.03 -6.83
N ALA A 134 -8.68 -6.83 -6.75
CA ALA A 134 -8.09 -5.77 -5.92
C ALA A 134 -8.52 -4.37 -6.38
N SER A 135 -8.57 -4.13 -7.70
CA SER A 135 -9.00 -2.85 -8.27
C SER A 135 -10.47 -2.57 -7.94
N THR A 136 -11.34 -3.58 -8.04
CA THR A 136 -12.75 -3.49 -7.66
C THR A 136 -12.92 -3.17 -6.17
N HIS A 137 -12.19 -3.84 -5.29
CA HIS A 137 -12.19 -3.52 -3.87
C HIS A 137 -11.69 -2.09 -3.60
N ALA A 138 -10.62 -1.64 -4.25
CA ALA A 138 -10.14 -0.27 -4.11
C ALA A 138 -11.17 0.77 -4.60
N LYS A 139 -11.90 0.47 -5.69
CA LYS A 139 -13.04 1.28 -6.18
C LYS A 139 -14.12 1.40 -5.11
N THR A 140 -14.59 0.28 -4.55
CA THR A 140 -15.67 0.30 -3.53
C THR A 140 -15.28 1.04 -2.25
N LYS A 141 -13.98 1.12 -1.93
CA LYS A 141 -13.46 1.90 -0.79
C LYS A 141 -13.24 3.39 -1.11
N GLY A 142 -13.48 3.83 -2.35
CA GLY A 142 -13.37 5.22 -2.74
C GLY A 142 -11.94 5.71 -2.96
N LEU A 143 -10.97 4.81 -3.22
CA LEU A 143 -9.55 5.18 -3.29
C LEU A 143 -9.22 6.07 -4.49
N LYS A 144 -10.04 6.04 -5.54
CA LYS A 144 -9.93 6.93 -6.71
C LYS A 144 -9.90 8.41 -6.31
N ALA A 145 -10.79 8.82 -5.40
CA ALA A 145 -10.84 10.21 -4.93
C ALA A 145 -9.59 10.59 -4.13
N CYS A 146 -9.09 9.69 -3.29
CA CYS A 146 -7.86 9.91 -2.51
C CYS A 146 -6.62 10.03 -3.41
N VAL A 147 -6.51 9.20 -4.46
CA VAL A 147 -5.43 9.28 -5.45
C VAL A 147 -5.46 10.61 -6.19
N ALA A 148 -6.65 11.05 -6.63
CA ALA A 148 -6.81 12.34 -7.29
C ALA A 148 -6.44 13.51 -6.37
N ALA A 149 -6.88 13.48 -5.10
CA ALA A 149 -6.53 14.49 -4.11
C ALA A 149 -5.02 14.55 -3.86
N ALA A 150 -4.34 13.41 -3.73
CA ALA A 150 -2.91 13.35 -3.51
C ALA A 150 -2.12 13.88 -4.72
N ALA A 151 -2.55 13.56 -5.95
CA ALA A 151 -1.96 14.12 -7.16
C ALA A 151 -2.15 15.64 -7.27
N ALA A 152 -3.31 16.16 -6.83
CA ALA A 152 -3.59 17.59 -6.81
C ALA A 152 -2.79 18.33 -5.72
N ALA A 153 -2.53 17.70 -4.58
CA ALA A 153 -1.71 18.26 -3.50
C ALA A 153 -0.22 18.30 -3.87
N HIS A 154 0.26 17.35 -4.68
CA HIS A 154 1.67 17.21 -5.06
C HIS A 154 1.90 17.21 -6.58
N PRO A 155 1.53 18.28 -7.31
CA PRO A 155 1.58 18.30 -8.78
C PRO A 155 3.01 18.22 -9.33
N GLY A 156 4.01 18.64 -8.55
CA GLY A 156 5.43 18.56 -8.93
C GLY A 156 6.06 17.17 -8.71
N SER A 157 5.38 16.27 -8.00
CA SER A 157 5.93 14.95 -7.69
C SER A 157 5.64 13.97 -8.82
N ALA A 158 6.63 13.72 -9.68
CA ALA A 158 6.51 12.76 -10.78
C ALA A 158 6.18 11.34 -10.27
N ALA A 159 6.64 10.98 -9.07
CA ALA A 159 6.39 9.68 -8.45
C ALA A 159 4.90 9.47 -8.13
N ILE A 160 4.23 10.52 -7.65
CA ILE A 160 2.79 10.54 -7.33
C ILE A 160 1.99 10.63 -8.63
N THR A 161 2.23 11.65 -9.45
CA THR A 161 1.39 11.96 -10.62
C THR A 161 1.42 10.84 -11.67
N THR A 162 2.59 10.26 -11.95
CA THR A 162 2.70 9.15 -12.90
C THR A 162 1.90 7.93 -12.44
N LYS A 163 2.02 7.56 -11.16
CA LYS A 163 1.30 6.39 -10.61
C LYS A 163 -0.19 6.66 -10.43
N ALA A 164 -0.58 7.88 -10.10
CA ALA A 164 -1.97 8.32 -10.07
C ALA A 164 -2.64 8.18 -11.45
N MET A 165 -1.95 8.50 -12.56
CA MET A 165 -2.49 8.29 -13.90
C MET A 165 -2.80 6.81 -14.17
N PHE A 166 -1.88 5.90 -13.83
CA PHE A 166 -2.12 4.46 -13.97
C PHE A 166 -3.29 3.97 -13.10
N LEU A 167 -3.35 4.44 -11.84
CA LEU A 167 -4.44 4.08 -10.93
C LEU A 167 -5.79 4.65 -11.36
N ASN A 168 -5.83 5.85 -11.94
CA ASN A 168 -7.08 6.42 -12.46
C ASN A 168 -7.66 5.57 -13.58
N ALA A 169 -6.81 4.97 -14.43
CA ALA A 169 -7.26 4.02 -15.44
C ALA A 169 -7.73 2.69 -14.81
N ALA A 170 -6.97 2.15 -13.85
CA ALA A 170 -7.32 0.89 -13.17
C ALA A 170 -8.58 0.99 -12.28
N LEU A 171 -8.87 2.18 -11.77
CA LEU A 171 -10.01 2.49 -10.91
C LEU A 171 -11.10 3.27 -11.67
N ALA A 172 -11.08 3.25 -12.99
CA ALA A 172 -12.15 3.82 -13.79
C ALA A 172 -13.46 3.05 -13.53
N ASP A 173 -14.57 3.77 -13.60
CA ASP A 173 -15.89 3.17 -13.57
C ASP A 173 -16.13 2.54 -14.95
N ASP A 174 -16.75 1.36 -15.01
CA ASP A 174 -16.92 0.57 -16.25
C ASP A 174 -18.01 1.18 -17.18
N GLU A 175 -18.19 2.51 -17.15
CA GLU A 175 -19.22 3.27 -17.86
C GLU A 175 -19.14 3.12 -19.40
N ALA A 176 -18.07 2.54 -19.94
CA ALA A 176 -17.86 2.40 -21.38
C ALA A 176 -18.62 1.22 -22.06
N GLU A 177 -19.20 0.28 -21.31
CA GLU A 177 -19.93 -0.86 -21.88
C GLU A 177 -21.46 -0.68 -21.85
N GLY A 178 -22.00 -0.06 -20.80
CA GLY A 178 -23.46 0.14 -20.66
C GLY A 178 -24.06 1.14 -21.65
N GLU A 179 -23.29 2.14 -22.11
CA GLU A 179 -23.77 3.11 -23.11
C GLU A 179 -23.78 2.53 -24.53
N LYS A 180 -22.96 1.52 -24.84
CA LYS A 180 -22.94 0.87 -26.15
C LYS A 180 -24.15 -0.04 -26.36
N GLU A 181 -24.52 -0.85 -25.35
CA GLU A 181 -25.70 -1.72 -25.44
C GLU A 181 -27.01 -0.92 -25.50
N SER A 182 -27.11 0.18 -24.77
CA SER A 182 -28.31 1.03 -24.76
C SER A 182 -28.45 1.96 -25.98
N GLN A 183 -27.37 2.18 -26.75
CA GLN A 183 -27.43 2.80 -28.07
C GLN A 183 -27.75 1.78 -29.17
N GLN A 184 -27.22 0.56 -29.09
CA GLN A 184 -27.51 -0.50 -30.06
C GLN A 184 -28.98 -0.97 -29.99
N LEU A 185 -29.58 -1.04 -28.79
CA LEU A 185 -31.01 -1.33 -28.61
C LEU A 185 -31.95 -0.23 -29.11
N LYS A 186 -31.45 1.01 -29.35
CA LYS A 186 -32.24 2.11 -29.92
C LYS A 186 -32.13 2.21 -31.45
N GLU A 187 -31.14 1.55 -32.05
CA GLU A 187 -30.96 1.51 -33.50
C GLU A 187 -31.63 0.26 -34.14
N GLU A 188 -31.95 -0.76 -33.33
CA GLU A 188 -32.59 -2.00 -33.77
C GLU A 188 -34.12 -2.08 -33.48
N GLY A 189 -34.72 -1.03 -32.92
CA GLY A 189 -36.17 -0.94 -32.63
C GLY A 189 -36.85 0.19 -33.39
#